data_AF-D0CC06-F1
#
_entry.id   AF-D0CC06-F1
#
_cell.length_a   1.000
_cell.length_b   1.000
_cell.length_c   1.000
_cell.angle_alpha   90.00
_cell.angle_beta   90.00
_cell.angle_gamma   90.00
#
_symmetry.space_group_name_H-M   'P 1'
#
loop_
_entity.id
_entity.type
_entity.pdbx_description
1 polymer ?
#
loop_
_entity_poly.entity_id
_entity_poly.type
_entity_poly.pdbx_seq_one_letter_code
_entity_poly.pdbx_strand_id
1 'polypeptide(L)'
;MKKIYIFIFYIFSLSTHAEEISSNSSAYSINVRDAFKEELFGSNVGHSWMGVPTEEYDQKVILGARSIYCAKVADILDKPLEAIKLFNKGSENLNEYSMQLDVRNPISTKYNSILKFSKPPYVVGHEIIKGMIIENIISLIDEQLYTLGSQKEIKKSELKIFYSDECTQYL
;
A
#
# COMPACT_ATOMS: atom_id res chain seq x y z
N MET A 1 -16.13 71.44 9.54
CA MET A 1 -16.47 70.65 10.75
C MET A 1 -16.85 69.24 10.33
N LYS A 2 -15.97 68.25 10.52
CA LYS A 2 -16.26 66.83 10.27
C LYS A 2 -15.88 66.06 11.53
N LYS A 3 -16.88 65.40 12.13
CA LYS A 3 -16.73 64.61 13.36
C LYS A 3 -16.06 63.28 13.00
N ILE A 4 -14.93 62.99 13.62
CA ILE A 4 -14.24 61.69 13.55
C ILE A 4 -14.83 60.82 14.65
N TYR A 5 -15.49 59.73 14.28
CA TYR A 5 -15.93 58.70 15.22
C TYR A 5 -14.83 57.64 15.32
N ILE A 6 -14.17 57.57 16.48
CA ILE A 6 -13.18 56.55 16.80
C ILE A 6 -13.95 55.33 17.31
N PHE A 7 -13.97 54.25 16.52
CA PHE A 7 -14.42 52.94 16.99
C PHE A 7 -13.25 52.25 17.71
N ILE A 8 -13.34 52.18 19.03
CA ILE A 8 -12.45 51.39 19.89
C ILE A 8 -12.87 49.92 19.74
N PHE A 9 -12.14 49.15 18.93
CA PHE A 9 -12.26 47.69 18.95
C PHE A 9 -11.49 47.16 20.17
N TYR A 10 -12.26 46.69 21.16
CA TYR A 10 -11.75 45.98 22.32
C TYR A 10 -10.98 44.73 21.88
N ILE A 11 -9.73 44.66 22.28
CA ILE A 11 -8.86 43.48 22.17
C ILE A 11 -9.41 42.43 23.15
N PHE A 12 -10.16 41.45 22.65
CA PHE A 12 -10.39 40.21 23.38
C PHE A 12 -9.15 39.33 23.19
N SER A 13 -8.20 39.45 24.12
CA SER A 13 -7.19 38.43 24.36
C SER A 13 -7.86 37.19 24.96
N LEU A 14 -8.43 36.35 24.11
CA LEU A 14 -8.66 34.95 24.43
C LEU A 14 -7.32 34.25 24.22
N SER A 15 -6.60 34.02 25.33
CA SER A 15 -5.54 33.02 25.38
C SER A 15 -6.17 31.65 25.18
N THR A 16 -6.45 31.28 23.93
CA THR A 16 -6.58 29.88 23.57
C THR A 16 -5.19 29.30 23.73
N HIS A 17 -4.94 28.63 24.85
CA HIS A 17 -3.98 27.54 24.87
C HIS A 17 -4.43 26.57 23.78
N ALA A 18 -3.83 26.68 22.59
CA ALA A 18 -3.78 25.58 21.67
C ALA A 18 -2.91 24.53 22.37
N GLU A 19 -3.57 23.74 23.20
CA GLU A 19 -3.06 22.44 23.62
C GLU A 19 -2.80 21.70 22.31
N GLU A 20 -1.52 21.49 21.99
CA GLU A 20 -1.12 20.57 20.94
C GLU A 20 -1.79 19.24 21.26
N ILE A 21 -2.84 18.91 20.53
CA ILE A 21 -3.31 17.54 20.39
C ILE A 21 -2.26 16.83 19.51
N SER A 22 -1.09 16.64 20.12
CA SER A 22 -0.12 15.63 19.76
C SER A 22 -0.75 14.27 20.00
N SER A 23 -0.46 13.33 19.10
CA SER A 23 -0.72 11.90 19.22
C SER A 23 -2.20 11.47 19.17
N ASN A 24 -2.74 11.37 17.96
CA ASN A 24 -3.62 10.24 17.63
C ASN A 24 -3.76 9.95 16.13
N SER A 25 -3.45 10.91 15.25
CA SER A 25 -3.45 10.64 13.80
C SER A 25 -2.20 9.89 13.33
N SER A 26 -1.06 10.04 14.03
CA SER A 26 0.19 9.36 13.69
C SER A 26 0.13 7.86 13.97
N ALA A 27 -0.46 7.45 15.10
CA ALA A 27 -0.54 6.04 15.50
C ALA A 27 -1.40 5.20 14.54
N TYR A 28 -2.50 5.74 14.02
CA TYR A 28 -3.34 5.05 13.03
C TYR A 28 -2.63 4.92 11.67
N SER A 29 -1.90 5.96 11.24
CA SER A 29 -1.15 5.96 9.97
C SER A 29 0.09 5.07 9.98
N ILE A 30 0.75 4.90 11.13
CA ILE A 30 1.88 3.97 11.31
C ILE A 30 1.39 2.52 11.21
N ASN A 31 0.19 2.24 11.73
CA ASN A 31 -0.37 0.89 11.77
C ASN A 31 -0.76 0.35 10.38
N VAL A 32 -1.26 1.21 9.48
CA VAL A 32 -1.60 0.78 8.09
C VAL A 32 -0.34 0.62 7.22
N ARG A 33 0.69 1.43 7.46
CA ARG A 33 1.94 1.42 6.68
C ARG A 33 2.75 0.14 6.85
N ASP A 34 2.90 -0.34 8.08
CA ASP A 34 3.64 -1.59 8.32
C ASP A 34 2.77 -2.83 8.11
N ALA A 35 1.44 -2.69 8.22
CA ALA A 35 0.50 -3.78 8.00
C ALA A 35 0.62 -4.39 6.60
N PHE A 36 0.76 -3.59 5.53
CA PHE A 36 0.77 -4.15 4.18
C PHE A 36 2.02 -5.03 3.92
N LYS A 37 3.23 -4.56 4.28
CA LYS A 37 4.44 -5.39 4.16
C LYS A 37 4.37 -6.63 5.06
N GLU A 38 3.86 -6.51 6.29
CA GLU A 38 3.71 -7.68 7.17
C GLU A 38 2.66 -8.67 6.64
N GLU A 39 1.58 -8.19 6.03
CA GLU A 39 0.58 -9.02 5.35
C GLU A 39 1.16 -9.72 4.12
N LEU A 40 2.17 -9.14 3.49
CA LEU A 40 2.88 -9.75 2.36
C LEU A 40 4.00 -10.68 2.80
N PHE A 41 4.84 -10.33 3.79
CA PHE A 41 6.10 -11.03 4.09
C PHE A 41 6.17 -11.61 5.52
N GLY A 42 5.11 -11.46 6.30
CA GLY A 42 5.04 -11.98 7.66
C GLY A 42 5.06 -13.51 7.75
N SER A 43 5.31 -14.00 8.95
CA SER A 43 5.43 -15.44 9.22
C SER A 43 4.14 -16.24 8.99
N ASN A 44 2.98 -15.59 9.05
CA ASN A 44 1.66 -16.22 8.89
C ASN A 44 1.09 -16.09 7.47
N VAL A 45 1.90 -15.63 6.51
CA VAL A 45 1.46 -15.50 5.13
C VAL A 45 1.27 -16.87 4.49
N GLY A 46 0.25 -16.98 3.65
CA GLY A 46 -0.14 -18.26 3.02
C GLY A 46 -0.88 -19.21 3.95
N HIS A 47 -1.26 -18.79 5.16
CA HIS A 47 -2.02 -19.59 6.12
C HIS A 47 -3.32 -18.88 6.54
N SER A 48 -4.41 -19.61 6.75
CA SER A 48 -5.66 -19.08 7.31
C SER A 48 -5.52 -18.76 8.81
N TRP A 49 -6.57 -18.20 9.41
CA TRP A 49 -6.60 -17.94 10.86
C TRP A 49 -6.50 -19.21 11.72
N MET A 50 -6.81 -20.38 11.16
CA MET A 50 -6.65 -21.68 11.81
C MET A 50 -5.25 -22.30 11.56
N GLY A 51 -4.35 -21.59 10.88
CA GLY A 51 -3.00 -22.08 10.56
C GLY A 51 -2.94 -23.11 9.42
N VAL A 52 -4.04 -23.38 8.71
CA VAL A 52 -4.01 -24.22 7.50
C VAL A 52 -3.58 -23.42 6.27
N PRO A 53 -2.83 -23.99 5.32
CA PRO A 53 -2.46 -23.30 4.09
C PRO A 53 -3.68 -22.70 3.37
N THR A 54 -3.56 -21.48 2.85
CA THR A 54 -4.59 -20.85 2.02
C THR A 54 -4.68 -21.56 0.67
N GLU A 55 -5.82 -21.44 0.01
CA GLU A 55 -6.06 -22.01 -1.31
C GLU A 55 -5.00 -21.54 -2.34
N GLU A 56 -4.76 -22.34 -3.37
CA GLU A 56 -3.80 -22.01 -4.45
C GLU A 56 -4.09 -20.63 -5.05
N TYR A 57 -5.37 -20.31 -5.21
CA TYR A 57 -5.83 -19.00 -5.67
C TYR A 57 -5.36 -17.85 -4.76
N ASP A 58 -5.57 -17.97 -3.45
CA ASP A 58 -5.10 -17.01 -2.45
C ASP A 58 -3.57 -16.89 -2.45
N GLN A 59 -2.86 -18.00 -2.70
CA GLN A 59 -1.41 -18.02 -2.84
C GLN A 59 -0.95 -17.27 -4.10
N LYS A 60 -1.68 -17.35 -5.21
CA LYS A 60 -1.37 -16.62 -6.44
C LYS A 60 -1.53 -15.11 -6.26
N VAL A 61 -2.59 -14.68 -5.57
CA VAL A 61 -2.80 -13.26 -5.23
C VAL A 61 -1.61 -12.71 -4.44
N ILE A 62 -1.20 -13.43 -3.39
CA ILE A 62 -0.12 -12.96 -2.52
C ILE A 62 1.24 -12.95 -3.24
N LEU A 63 1.52 -13.95 -4.08
CA LEU A 63 2.72 -13.98 -4.93
C LEU A 63 2.73 -12.82 -5.94
N GLY A 64 1.57 -12.49 -6.49
CA GLY A 64 1.37 -11.33 -7.36
C GLY A 64 1.77 -10.04 -6.67
N ALA A 65 1.17 -9.77 -5.50
CA ALA A 65 1.46 -8.58 -4.71
C ALA A 65 2.92 -8.51 -4.22
N ARG A 66 3.50 -9.61 -3.74
CA ARG A 66 4.92 -9.70 -3.34
C ARG A 66 5.86 -9.34 -4.49
N SER A 67 5.60 -9.87 -5.68
CA SER A 67 6.43 -9.61 -6.85
C SER A 67 6.35 -8.14 -7.27
N ILE A 68 5.17 -7.51 -7.22
CA ILE A 68 5.00 -6.08 -7.49
C ILE A 68 5.68 -5.22 -6.42
N TYR A 69 5.57 -5.60 -5.14
CA TYR A 69 6.31 -4.95 -4.05
C TYR A 69 7.82 -4.98 -4.32
N CYS A 70 8.34 -6.16 -4.64
CA CYS A 70 9.75 -6.34 -4.96
C CYS A 70 10.17 -5.59 -6.23
N ALA A 71 9.28 -5.43 -7.22
CA ALA A 71 9.54 -4.60 -8.40
C ALA A 71 9.74 -3.12 -8.02
N LYS A 72 8.88 -2.58 -7.15
CA LYS A 72 9.02 -1.21 -6.62
C LYS A 72 10.31 -1.03 -5.81
N VAL A 73 10.68 -2.02 -5.00
CA VAL A 73 11.96 -1.99 -4.29
C VAL A 73 13.14 -2.02 -5.26
N ALA A 74 13.10 -2.88 -6.28
CA ALA A 74 14.14 -2.94 -7.32
C ALA A 74 14.30 -1.60 -8.04
N ASP A 75 13.19 -0.94 -8.39
CA ASP A 75 13.18 0.37 -9.03
C ASP A 75 13.84 1.45 -8.15
N ILE A 76 13.49 1.51 -6.86
CA ILE A 76 14.13 2.43 -5.88
C ILE A 76 15.64 2.16 -5.73
N LEU A 77 16.05 0.90 -5.89
CA LEU A 77 17.45 0.47 -5.83
C LEU A 77 18.18 0.59 -7.18
N ASP A 78 17.58 1.25 -8.16
CA ASP A 78 18.16 1.51 -9.48
C ASP A 78 18.47 0.19 -10.25
N LYS A 79 17.60 -0.83 -10.11
CA LYS A 79 17.66 -2.15 -10.77
C LYS A 79 16.50 -2.36 -11.76
N PRO A 80 16.47 -1.64 -12.90
CA PRO A 80 15.29 -1.57 -13.77
C PRO A 80 14.95 -2.89 -14.48
N LEU A 81 15.94 -3.72 -14.83
CA LEU A 81 15.69 -4.99 -15.52
C LEU A 81 15.01 -6.01 -14.59
N GLU A 82 15.47 -6.08 -13.35
CA GLU A 82 14.88 -6.88 -12.29
C GLU A 82 13.49 -6.36 -11.93
N ALA A 83 13.31 -5.04 -11.85
CA ALA A 83 12.01 -4.43 -11.62
C ALA A 83 10.97 -4.87 -12.67
N ILE A 84 11.33 -4.82 -13.96
CA ILE A 84 10.44 -5.25 -15.05
C ILE A 84 10.10 -6.75 -14.95
N LYS A 85 11.10 -7.61 -14.68
CA LYS A 85 10.87 -9.05 -14.53
C LYS A 85 9.91 -9.37 -13.39
N LEU A 86 10.15 -8.75 -12.23
CA LEU A 86 9.31 -8.91 -11.04
C LEU A 86 7.89 -8.39 -11.28
N PHE A 87 7.76 -7.24 -11.93
CA PHE A 87 6.46 -6.67 -12.27
C PHE A 87 5.66 -7.59 -13.18
N ASN A 88 6.29 -8.13 -14.24
CA ASN A 88 5.63 -9.03 -15.18
C ASN A 88 5.19 -10.32 -14.49
N LYS A 89 6.04 -10.92 -13.66
CA LYS A 89 5.70 -12.12 -12.87
C LYS A 89 4.56 -11.86 -11.88
N GLY A 90 4.57 -10.67 -11.27
CA GLY A 90 3.49 -10.22 -10.40
C GLY A 90 2.17 -10.08 -11.13
N SER A 91 2.19 -9.42 -12.28
CA SER A 91 1.02 -9.26 -13.16
C SER A 91 0.48 -10.62 -13.62
N GLU A 92 1.36 -11.54 -14.00
CA GLU A 92 0.97 -12.89 -14.44
C GLU A 92 0.26 -13.69 -13.34
N ASN A 93 0.79 -13.65 -12.11
CA ASN A 93 0.16 -14.32 -10.96
C ASN A 93 -1.22 -13.74 -10.61
N LEU A 94 -1.54 -12.51 -11.04
CA LEU A 94 -2.85 -11.88 -10.83
C LEU A 94 -3.86 -12.17 -11.95
N ASN A 95 -3.46 -12.83 -13.04
CA ASN A 95 -4.33 -13.11 -14.17
C ASN A 95 -5.58 -13.89 -13.74
N GLU A 96 -5.39 -15.03 -13.07
CA GLU A 96 -6.50 -15.89 -12.65
C GLU A 96 -7.44 -15.13 -11.71
N TYR A 97 -6.89 -14.38 -10.75
CA TYR A 97 -7.68 -13.56 -9.84
C TYR A 97 -8.53 -12.51 -10.56
N SER A 98 -7.95 -11.82 -11.53
CA SER A 98 -8.67 -10.84 -12.35
C SER A 98 -9.78 -11.48 -13.21
N MET A 99 -9.53 -12.66 -13.78
CA MET A 99 -10.50 -13.40 -14.59
C MET A 99 -11.69 -13.87 -13.74
N GLN A 100 -11.43 -14.38 -12.53
CA GLN A 100 -12.51 -14.85 -11.70
C GLN A 100 -13.37 -13.69 -11.15
N LEU A 101 -12.77 -12.52 -10.87
CA LEU A 101 -13.51 -11.29 -10.53
C LEU A 101 -14.29 -10.69 -11.71
N ASP A 102 -13.88 -10.96 -12.95
CA ASP A 102 -14.60 -10.56 -14.16
C ASP A 102 -15.90 -11.36 -14.32
N VAL A 103 -15.84 -12.67 -14.05
CA VAL A 103 -16.96 -13.60 -14.26
C VAL A 103 -17.91 -13.69 -13.07
N ARG A 104 -17.42 -13.51 -11.82
CA ARG A 104 -18.22 -13.69 -10.59
C ARG A 104 -18.21 -12.46 -9.68
N ASN A 105 -19.38 -12.17 -9.12
CA ASN A 105 -19.54 -11.30 -7.95
C ASN A 105 -19.14 -12.09 -6.67
N PRO A 106 -18.78 -11.40 -5.58
CA PRO A 106 -17.41 -11.29 -5.07
C PRO A 106 -16.78 -12.63 -4.64
N ILE A 107 -15.52 -12.84 -4.99
CA ILE A 107 -14.70 -13.92 -4.41
C ILE A 107 -14.13 -13.39 -3.11
N SER A 108 -14.52 -13.97 -1.98
CA SER A 108 -13.96 -13.61 -0.67
C SER A 108 -12.63 -14.35 -0.49
N THR A 109 -11.53 -13.72 -0.88
CA THR A 109 -10.21 -14.20 -0.45
C THR A 109 -9.86 -13.61 0.91
N LYS A 110 -8.99 -14.30 1.66
CA LYS A 110 -8.34 -13.70 2.84
C LYS A 110 -7.63 -12.39 2.46
N TYR A 111 -7.15 -12.28 1.23
CA TYR A 111 -6.35 -11.17 0.74
C TYR A 111 -7.16 -10.02 0.13
N ASN A 112 -8.48 -10.15 -0.04
CA ASN A 112 -9.32 -9.04 -0.55
C ASN A 112 -9.28 -7.85 0.40
N SER A 113 -9.26 -8.11 1.71
CA SER A 113 -9.14 -7.07 2.74
C SER A 113 -7.75 -6.45 2.77
N ILE A 114 -6.72 -7.23 2.42
CA ILE A 114 -5.31 -6.83 2.36
C ILE A 114 -5.09 -5.93 1.14
N LEU A 115 -5.70 -6.29 0.02
CA LEU A 115 -5.75 -5.47 -1.18
C LEU A 115 -6.77 -4.33 -1.05
N LYS A 116 -7.68 -4.32 -0.07
CA LYS A 116 -8.79 -3.35 0.04
C LYS A 116 -9.51 -3.09 -1.30
N PHE A 117 -9.58 -4.09 -2.16
CA PHE A 117 -10.02 -3.90 -3.55
C PHE A 117 -11.52 -4.16 -3.67
N SER A 118 -12.25 -3.15 -4.14
CA SER A 118 -13.65 -3.27 -4.53
C SER A 118 -13.79 -2.90 -6.00
N LYS A 119 -14.18 -3.88 -6.83
CA LYS A 119 -14.44 -3.66 -8.25
C LYS A 119 -15.82 -2.99 -8.42
N PRO A 120 -15.92 -1.81 -9.05
CA PRO A 120 -17.22 -1.25 -9.40
C PRO A 120 -18.00 -2.18 -10.34
N PRO A 121 -19.34 -2.22 -10.23
CA PRO A 121 -20.16 -3.16 -11.01
C PRO A 121 -20.09 -2.89 -12.53
N TYR A 122 -19.83 -1.65 -12.94
CA TYR A 122 -19.70 -1.26 -14.34
C TYR A 122 -18.34 -1.59 -14.98
N VAL A 123 -17.34 -1.99 -14.19
CA VAL A 123 -16.04 -2.42 -14.71
C VAL A 123 -16.14 -3.87 -15.18
N VAL A 124 -15.83 -4.09 -16.44
CA VAL A 124 -15.82 -5.40 -17.11
C VAL A 124 -14.51 -5.59 -17.86
N GLY A 125 -14.09 -6.84 -18.03
CA GLY A 125 -12.85 -7.21 -18.68
C GLY A 125 -11.72 -7.42 -17.67
N HIS A 126 -11.23 -8.66 -17.60
CA HIS A 126 -10.20 -9.07 -16.66
C HIS A 126 -8.92 -8.21 -16.74
N GLU A 127 -8.49 -7.77 -17.93
CA GLU A 127 -7.31 -6.90 -18.07
C GLU A 127 -7.47 -5.55 -17.37
N ILE A 128 -8.65 -4.93 -17.45
CA ILE A 128 -8.93 -3.67 -16.75
C ILE A 128 -8.93 -3.92 -15.24
N ILE A 129 -9.59 -4.99 -14.80
CA ILE A 129 -9.65 -5.38 -13.39
C ILE A 129 -8.26 -5.63 -12.84
N LYS A 130 -7.41 -6.36 -13.58
CA LYS A 130 -6.00 -6.61 -13.24
C LYS A 130 -5.23 -5.31 -13.09
N GLY A 131 -5.38 -4.38 -14.04
CA GLY A 131 -4.77 -3.06 -13.97
C GLY A 131 -5.17 -2.31 -12.70
N MET A 132 -6.46 -2.34 -12.34
CA MET A 132 -6.94 -1.69 -11.11
C MET A 132 -6.38 -2.34 -9.83
N ILE A 133 -6.25 -3.66 -9.80
CA ILE A 133 -5.63 -4.38 -8.67
C ILE A 133 -4.17 -3.98 -8.54
N ILE A 134 -3.43 -3.97 -9.64
CA ILE A 134 -2.01 -3.59 -9.68
C ILE A 134 -1.83 -2.14 -9.20
N GLU A 135 -2.65 -1.22 -9.70
CA GLU A 135 -2.60 0.19 -9.31
C GLU A 135 -2.85 0.37 -7.81
N ASN A 136 -3.83 -0.35 -7.28
CA ASN A 136 -4.11 -0.32 -5.85
C ASN A 136 -2.94 -0.89 -5.02
N ILE A 137 -2.32 -1.99 -5.45
CA ILE A 137 -1.11 -2.54 -4.80
C ILE A 137 0.01 -1.49 -4.83
N ILE A 138 0.24 -0.84 -5.97
CA ILE A 138 1.23 0.23 -6.12
C ILE A 138 0.95 1.39 -5.17
N SER A 139 -0.30 1.83 -5.05
CA SER A 139 -0.69 2.90 -4.13
C SER A 139 -0.36 2.55 -2.68
N LEU A 140 -0.64 1.33 -2.24
CA LEU A 140 -0.32 0.86 -0.88
C LEU A 140 1.20 0.81 -0.64
N ILE A 141 1.97 0.36 -1.63
CA ILE A 141 3.43 0.36 -1.57
C ILE A 141 3.97 1.78 -1.49
N ASP A 142 3.48 2.67 -2.34
CA ASP A 142 3.92 4.05 -2.36
C ASP A 142 3.59 4.71 -1.01
N GLU A 143 2.40 4.54 -0.44
CA GLU A 143 2.08 5.03 0.92
C GLU A 143 3.08 4.58 2.00
N GLN A 144 3.60 3.36 1.90
CA GLN A 144 4.60 2.80 2.80
C GLN A 144 6.01 3.35 2.53
N LEU A 145 6.43 3.41 1.27
CA LEU A 145 7.80 3.74 0.87
C LEU A 145 8.04 5.26 0.70
N TYR A 146 7.02 6.07 0.35
CA TYR A 146 7.17 7.48 -0.04
C TYR A 146 7.42 8.48 1.10
N THR A 147 7.61 8.05 2.34
CA THR A 147 8.17 8.94 3.39
C THR A 147 9.69 9.09 3.26
N LEU A 148 10.14 9.48 2.07
CA LEU A 148 11.55 9.71 1.74
C LEU A 148 11.85 11.20 1.82
N GLY A 149 11.88 11.71 3.05
CA GLY A 149 12.52 12.98 3.39
C GLY A 149 14.02 12.78 3.63
N SER A 150 14.53 13.34 4.73
CA SER A 150 15.96 13.39 5.12
C SER A 150 16.67 12.04 5.37
N GLN A 151 15.98 10.90 5.26
CA GLN A 151 16.50 9.55 5.59
C GLN A 151 16.68 8.64 4.36
N LYS A 152 16.72 9.21 3.16
CA LYS A 152 16.76 8.47 1.88
C LYS A 152 17.86 7.39 1.82
N GLU A 153 19.07 7.71 2.27
CA GLU A 153 20.22 6.79 2.20
C GLU A 153 20.14 5.61 3.18
N ILE A 154 19.63 5.85 4.39
CA ILE A 154 19.43 4.80 5.41
C ILE A 154 18.36 3.83 4.90
N LYS A 155 17.22 4.34 4.43
CA LYS A 155 16.14 3.52 3.87
C LYS A 155 16.58 2.76 2.63
N LYS A 156 17.39 3.35 1.74
CA LYS A 156 17.97 2.60 0.61
C LYS A 156 18.84 1.43 1.08
N SER A 157 19.57 1.56 2.19
CA SER A 157 20.39 0.48 2.72
C SER A 157 19.54 -0.65 3.33
N GLU A 158 18.49 -0.32 4.07
CA GLU A 158 17.52 -1.30 4.58
C GLU A 158 16.80 -2.04 3.43
N LEU A 159 16.42 -1.30 2.38
CA LEU A 159 15.79 -1.89 1.20
C LEU A 159 16.75 -2.82 0.44
N LYS A 160 18.06 -2.57 0.43
CA LYS A 160 19.04 -3.49 -0.16
C LYS A 160 19.06 -4.84 0.56
N ILE A 161 19.05 -4.81 1.89
CA ILE A 161 19.02 -6.02 2.72
C ILE A 161 17.72 -6.77 2.46
N PHE A 162 16.58 -6.09 2.62
CA PHE A 162 15.26 -6.66 2.34
C PHE A 162 15.16 -7.25 0.94
N TYR A 163 15.65 -6.55 -0.09
CA TYR A 163 15.63 -7.05 -1.46
C TYR A 163 16.42 -8.34 -1.61
N SER A 164 17.60 -8.44 -0.99
CA SER A 164 18.42 -9.65 -1.01
C SER A 164 17.68 -10.82 -0.38
N ASP A 165 17.12 -10.61 0.81
CA ASP A 165 16.52 -11.66 1.63
C ASP A 165 15.18 -12.13 1.06
N GLU A 166 14.35 -11.19 0.60
CA GLU A 166 12.94 -11.47 0.29
C GLU A 166 12.63 -11.45 -1.21
N CYS A 167 13.35 -10.70 -2.02
CA CYS A 167 12.93 -10.43 -3.41
C CYS A 167 13.65 -11.26 -4.47
N THR A 168 14.87 -11.71 -4.21
CA THR A 168 15.68 -12.46 -5.18
C THR A 168 15.05 -13.81 -5.57
N GLN A 169 14.30 -14.44 -4.67
CA GLN A 169 13.56 -15.68 -4.91
C GLN A 169 12.47 -15.56 -6.00
N TYR A 170 12.03 -14.34 -6.31
CA TYR A 170 11.00 -14.09 -7.31
C TYR A 170 11.56 -13.75 -8.69
N LEU A 171 12.89 -13.62 -8.87
CA LEU A 171 13.50 -13.51 -10.19
C LEU A 171 13.47 -14.84 -10.97
#